data_AF-A0A7C4FZR3-F1
#
_entry.id   AF-A0A7C4FZR3-F1
#
_cell.length_a   1.000
_cell.length_b   1.000
_cell.length_c   1.000
_cell.angle_alpha   90.00
_cell.angle_beta   90.00
_cell.angle_gamma   90.00
#
_symmetry.space_group_name_H-M   'P 1'
#
loop_
_entity.id
_entity.type
_entity.pdbx_description
1 polymer ?
#
loop_
_entity_poly.entity_id
_entity_poly.type
_entity_poly.pdbx_seq_one_letter_code
_entity_poly.pdbx_strand_id
1 'polypeptide(L)'
;MVWNTALLLLAAAAAPEISLDPDPAKWQRRGDTAQASIEGGVLAVGPWREGSWSARWEYRERLNVLQGMVKGQLRTHGLHPRQAVVRIQFHQGEKSLSTRNYPLPASPGWRDFEIPVFRPPAGCDSIMVAFGLSEKAEGRVEFRNLRVSRNYRPPEYPAEPQLVRPAPPVRVHGGPYVNVENHNGAWWLITPSGEPFFSIGTLTGSGNEEKAFEILQKLGFNSVAGSHNVQRWAAFNEAQSKAGKPVIYQFRTLETRVGDEYDTLVNAAGENPGRPQAQAAAAGGFNHAFPDPYDPRWQESFRKRVRAIAEVVRGKSYFAAWFVDNEREHRDIHRYVWSRHCAPELRRFLEEKYGAKIAALNRAWGSNYASFDDLMAKKPDPVARHGPMYEDFRLFSREIIRTFNQITIQVIRHEDPGRLIFSNRFMLGEPRDTLENLDLYREFDAIAVNIYPSNIAAGLDEAERQMLIQIHERTSKPLIIGEWSVPALDSGLYNNPNRLDWSYPQTVETQTQRARQAAKILADLYNLPFVIGAHWFTWKDFDSPVRQANRGLFKANDEPWTELQEALAKLHSRMHKPKGP
;
A
#
# COMPACT_ATOMS: atom_id res chain seq x y z
N MET A 1 -51.63 7.49 41.86
CA MET A 1 -51.01 8.83 41.78
C MET A 1 -49.67 8.66 41.10
N VAL A 2 -49.56 9.23 39.90
CA VAL A 2 -48.44 9.11 38.96
C VAL A 2 -47.25 9.91 39.46
N TRP A 3 -46.04 9.33 39.42
CA TRP A 3 -44.81 10.11 39.37
C TRP A 3 -43.95 9.60 38.20
N ASN A 4 -43.99 10.39 37.13
CA ASN A 4 -43.18 10.28 35.92
C ASN A 4 -41.72 10.56 36.26
N THR A 5 -40.83 9.61 35.99
CA THR A 5 -39.39 9.85 35.85
C THR A 5 -39.13 10.35 34.43
N ALA A 6 -39.06 11.67 34.25
CA ALA A 6 -38.54 12.26 33.03
C ALA A 6 -37.01 12.13 33.01
N LEU A 7 -36.49 11.28 32.12
CA LEU A 7 -35.09 11.32 31.70
C LEU A 7 -34.82 12.68 31.04
N LEU A 8 -34.08 13.55 31.74
CA LEU A 8 -33.43 14.70 31.13
C LEU A 8 -32.20 14.20 30.36
N LEU A 9 -32.40 13.89 29.08
CA LEU A 9 -31.34 13.92 28.08
C LEU A 9 -30.87 15.37 27.94
N LEU A 10 -29.84 15.73 28.70
CA LEU A 10 -29.04 16.92 28.42
C LEU A 10 -28.37 16.71 27.06
N ALA A 11 -28.96 17.29 26.02
CA ALA A 11 -28.27 17.50 24.76
C ALA A 11 -27.03 18.33 25.06
N ALA A 12 -25.85 17.71 25.00
CA ALA A 12 -24.60 18.44 25.02
C ALA A 12 -24.64 19.47 23.88
N ALA A 13 -24.66 20.76 24.21
CA ALA A 13 -24.59 21.82 23.22
C ALA A 13 -23.33 21.59 22.38
N ALA A 14 -23.48 21.25 21.10
CA ALA A 14 -22.35 21.05 20.21
C ALA A 14 -21.52 22.34 20.19
N ALA A 15 -20.22 22.24 20.51
CA ALA A 15 -19.32 23.38 20.36
C ALA A 15 -19.48 24.01 18.96
N PRO A 16 -19.44 25.35 18.84
CA PRO A 16 -19.72 26.03 17.58
C PRO A 16 -18.79 25.50 16.47
N GLU A 17 -19.39 25.00 15.39
CA GLU A 17 -18.66 24.61 14.18
C GLU A 17 -18.30 25.88 13.39
N ILE A 18 -17.07 25.95 12.88
CA ILE A 18 -16.63 27.01 11.98
C ILE A 18 -17.10 26.64 10.58
N SER A 19 -18.07 27.37 10.04
CA SER A 19 -18.49 27.20 8.65
C SER A 19 -17.35 27.62 7.71
N LEU A 20 -17.03 26.75 6.75
CA LEU A 20 -16.10 27.04 5.67
C LEU A 20 -16.88 27.26 4.37
N ASP A 21 -17.95 28.04 4.43
CA ASP A 21 -18.82 28.24 3.28
C ASP A 21 -18.00 28.62 2.03
N PRO A 22 -18.28 27.99 0.88
CA PRO A 22 -17.65 28.28 -0.42
C PRO A 22 -17.99 29.69 -0.95
N ASP A 23 -17.51 30.72 -0.24
CA ASP A 23 -17.50 32.12 -0.64
C ASP A 23 -16.16 32.43 -1.33
N PRO A 24 -16.13 32.85 -2.61
CA PRO A 24 -14.90 33.14 -3.34
C PRO A 24 -13.93 34.08 -2.61
N ALA A 25 -14.41 34.99 -1.75
CA ALA A 25 -13.56 35.87 -0.96
C ALA A 25 -12.72 35.14 0.11
N LYS A 26 -13.21 34.00 0.61
CA LYS A 26 -12.56 33.22 1.69
C LYS A 26 -11.63 32.12 1.18
N TRP A 27 -11.64 31.85 -0.12
CA TRP A 27 -10.86 30.79 -0.73
C TRP A 27 -9.80 31.34 -1.67
N GLN A 28 -8.65 30.68 -1.69
CA GLN A 28 -7.62 30.93 -2.68
C GLN A 28 -7.31 29.66 -3.44
N ARG A 29 -7.11 29.83 -4.74
CA ARG A 29 -6.74 28.75 -5.61
C ARG A 29 -5.25 28.46 -5.47
N ARG A 30 -4.89 27.18 -5.44
CA ARG A 30 -3.52 26.69 -5.56
C ARG A 30 -3.47 25.69 -6.71
N GLY A 31 -2.50 25.81 -7.61
CA GLY A 31 -2.41 24.97 -8.81
C GLY A 31 -3.12 25.63 -9.99
N ASP A 32 -2.44 26.59 -10.59
CA ASP A 32 -3.04 27.63 -11.47
C ASP A 32 -3.50 27.08 -12.83
N THR A 33 -3.20 25.82 -13.12
CA THR A 33 -3.45 25.13 -14.39
C THR A 33 -4.66 24.18 -14.39
N ALA A 34 -5.26 23.88 -13.23
CA ALA A 34 -6.51 23.12 -13.17
C ALA A 34 -7.72 23.90 -13.71
N GLN A 35 -8.83 23.23 -13.99
CA GLN A 35 -10.13 23.90 -13.95
C GLN A 35 -10.59 23.94 -12.49
N ALA A 36 -11.08 25.09 -12.03
CA ALA A 36 -11.58 25.25 -10.67
C ALA A 36 -12.61 26.38 -10.62
N SER A 37 -13.72 26.15 -9.91
CA SER A 37 -14.78 27.13 -9.74
C SER A 37 -15.37 27.07 -8.34
N ILE A 38 -16.07 28.14 -7.97
CA ILE A 38 -16.86 28.26 -6.75
C ILE A 38 -18.24 28.78 -7.17
N GLU A 39 -19.23 27.89 -7.22
CA GLU A 39 -20.57 28.20 -7.73
C GLU A 39 -21.64 27.52 -6.88
N GLY A 40 -22.71 28.24 -6.54
CA GLY A 40 -23.88 27.67 -5.85
C GLY A 40 -23.55 26.98 -4.52
N GLY A 41 -22.52 27.45 -3.81
CA GLY A 41 -22.07 26.82 -2.57
C GLY A 41 -21.26 25.52 -2.77
N VAL A 42 -20.61 25.36 -3.92
CA VAL A 42 -19.78 24.19 -4.26
C VAL A 42 -18.38 24.62 -4.68
N LEU A 43 -17.34 24.02 -4.09
CA LEU A 43 -15.96 24.10 -4.57
C LEU A 43 -15.71 22.98 -5.58
N ALA A 44 -15.38 23.32 -6.82
CA ALA A 44 -15.01 22.35 -7.85
C ALA A 44 -13.51 22.45 -8.18
N VAL A 45 -12.86 21.29 -8.36
CA VAL A 45 -11.47 21.18 -8.83
C VAL A 45 -11.36 20.04 -9.84
N GLY A 46 -10.71 20.31 -10.95
CA GLY A 46 -10.53 19.39 -12.06
C GLY A 46 -11.44 19.70 -13.25
N PRO A 47 -11.10 19.25 -14.47
CA PRO A 47 -9.91 18.48 -14.82
C PRO A 47 -8.61 19.21 -14.54
N TRP A 48 -7.55 18.48 -14.21
CA TRP A 48 -6.24 19.05 -13.92
C TRP A 48 -5.14 18.23 -14.61
N ARG A 49 -4.52 18.83 -15.64
CA ARG A 49 -3.68 18.10 -16.61
C ARG A 49 -2.18 18.40 -16.51
N GLU A 50 -1.81 19.61 -16.13
CA GLU A 50 -0.41 20.07 -16.16
C GLU A 50 -0.10 21.05 -15.02
N GLY A 51 1.10 21.63 -14.97
CA GLY A 51 1.47 22.63 -13.96
C GLY A 51 1.89 22.04 -12.61
N SER A 52 1.44 22.66 -11.52
CA SER A 52 1.96 22.53 -10.13
C SER A 52 1.95 21.11 -9.53
N TRP A 53 2.31 20.97 -8.25
CA TRP A 53 2.32 19.68 -7.53
C TRP A 53 0.96 19.28 -6.93
N SER A 54 -0.03 20.18 -6.89
CA SER A 54 -1.40 19.93 -6.43
C SER A 54 -2.35 20.96 -7.05
N ALA A 55 -3.62 20.62 -7.24
CA ALA A 55 -4.69 21.56 -7.56
C ALA A 55 -5.74 21.54 -6.45
N ARG A 56 -6.02 22.68 -5.83
CA ARG A 56 -6.91 22.75 -4.67
C ARG A 56 -7.45 24.14 -4.42
N TRP A 57 -8.57 24.18 -3.70
CA TRP A 57 -9.02 25.36 -2.97
C TRP A 57 -8.47 25.32 -1.56
N GLU A 58 -7.77 26.38 -1.16
CA GLU A 58 -7.18 26.54 0.16
C GLU A 58 -7.94 27.65 0.90
N TYR A 59 -8.39 27.37 2.11
CA TYR A 59 -9.08 28.36 2.93
C TYR A 59 -8.08 29.42 3.37
N ARG A 60 -8.40 30.70 3.17
CA ARG A 60 -7.44 31.82 3.35
C ARG A 60 -7.08 32.03 4.81
N GLU A 61 -8.02 31.82 5.72
CA GLU A 61 -7.80 32.06 7.13
C GLU A 61 -7.17 30.84 7.81
N ARG A 62 -6.28 31.11 8.77
CA ARG A 62 -5.79 30.08 9.68
C ARG A 62 -6.82 29.85 10.76
N LEU A 63 -7.12 28.59 11.02
CA LEU A 63 -8.05 28.18 12.04
C LEU A 63 -7.27 27.79 13.29
N ASN A 64 -7.52 28.45 14.41
CA ASN A 64 -6.99 28.03 15.71
C ASN A 64 -7.76 26.80 16.21
N VAL A 65 -7.60 25.66 15.52
CA VAL A 65 -8.20 24.37 15.84
C VAL A 65 -7.09 23.32 15.76
N LEU A 66 -6.53 22.98 16.92
CA LEU A 66 -5.43 22.02 17.02
C LEU A 66 -5.90 20.58 17.29
N GLN A 67 -7.15 20.45 17.74
CA GLN A 67 -7.87 19.20 17.86
C GLN A 67 -9.33 19.44 17.42
N GLY A 68 -9.86 18.59 16.55
CA GLY A 68 -11.17 18.80 15.96
C GLY A 68 -11.50 17.83 14.82
N MET A 69 -12.51 18.18 14.03
CA MET A 69 -12.90 17.42 12.83
C MET A 69 -13.15 18.38 11.67
N VAL A 70 -12.54 18.10 10.52
CA VAL A 70 -12.91 18.70 9.23
C VAL A 70 -14.01 17.85 8.62
N LYS A 71 -15.15 18.44 8.30
CA LYS A 71 -16.32 17.73 7.79
C LYS A 71 -16.82 18.35 6.50
N GLY A 72 -17.51 17.57 5.70
CA GLY A 72 -18.18 18.08 4.51
C GLY A 72 -18.80 16.98 3.67
N GLN A 73 -19.19 17.35 2.46
CA GLN A 73 -19.66 16.43 1.44
C GLN A 73 -18.77 16.50 0.21
N LEU A 74 -18.53 15.35 -0.43
CA LEU A 74 -17.87 15.27 -1.72
C LEU A 74 -18.70 14.53 -2.77
N ARG A 75 -18.48 14.85 -4.04
CA ARG A 75 -18.80 13.99 -5.19
C ARG A 75 -17.69 14.07 -6.23
N THR A 76 -17.51 13.03 -7.03
CA THR A 76 -16.47 12.95 -8.05
C THR A 76 -17.05 12.51 -9.39
N HIS A 77 -16.45 13.00 -10.48
CA HIS A 77 -16.81 12.67 -11.85
C HIS A 77 -15.56 12.25 -12.61
N GLY A 78 -15.53 11.00 -13.10
CA GLY A 78 -14.40 10.49 -13.90
C GLY A 78 -13.04 10.51 -13.18
N LEU A 79 -13.03 10.54 -11.84
CA LEU A 79 -11.79 10.72 -11.08
C LEU A 79 -11.00 9.42 -10.93
N HIS A 80 -11.64 8.26 -11.01
CA HIS A 80 -10.98 6.96 -10.86
C HIS A 80 -9.85 6.76 -11.90
N PRO A 81 -8.67 6.22 -11.51
CA PRO A 81 -8.31 5.67 -10.20
C PRO A 81 -7.73 6.68 -9.21
N ARG A 82 -7.79 7.98 -9.54
CA ARG A 82 -7.30 9.07 -8.69
C ARG A 82 -8.29 9.36 -7.56
N GLN A 83 -7.79 9.96 -6.49
CA GLN A 83 -8.56 10.27 -5.28
C GLN A 83 -8.61 11.78 -5.07
N ALA A 84 -9.72 12.23 -4.50
CA ALA A 84 -9.80 13.55 -3.92
C ALA A 84 -8.96 13.61 -2.65
N VAL A 85 -8.56 14.79 -2.20
CA VAL A 85 -7.76 14.96 -1.00
C VAL A 85 -8.27 16.10 -0.14
N VAL A 86 -8.32 15.86 1.18
CA VAL A 86 -8.36 16.90 2.20
C VAL A 86 -6.93 17.08 2.71
N ARG A 87 -6.41 18.29 2.59
CA ARG A 87 -5.08 18.65 3.09
C ARG A 87 -5.23 19.50 4.33
N ILE A 88 -4.50 19.13 5.39
CA ILE A 88 -4.40 19.88 6.64
C ILE A 88 -2.94 20.27 6.83
N GLN A 89 -2.66 21.55 6.85
CA GLN A 89 -1.34 22.10 7.14
C GLN A 89 -1.32 22.62 8.57
N PHE A 90 -0.30 22.25 9.33
CA PHE A 90 -0.08 22.71 10.70
C PHE A 90 0.91 23.87 10.68
N HIS A 91 0.60 24.95 11.40
CA HIS A 91 1.35 26.21 11.37
C HIS A 91 1.77 26.68 12.75
N GLN A 92 2.87 27.42 12.79
CA GLN A 92 3.31 28.27 13.90
C GLN A 92 3.55 29.68 13.33
N GLY A 93 2.63 30.61 13.62
CA GLY A 93 2.55 31.88 12.91
C GLY A 93 2.50 31.68 11.39
N GLU A 94 3.39 32.34 10.66
CA GLU A 94 3.49 32.22 9.20
C GLU A 94 4.15 30.91 8.73
N LYS A 95 4.86 30.20 9.61
CA LYS A 95 5.66 29.03 9.25
C LYS A 95 4.79 27.77 9.17
N SER A 96 4.83 27.06 8.05
CA SER A 96 4.27 25.71 7.95
C SER A 96 5.20 24.71 8.62
N LEU A 97 4.69 23.95 9.60
CA LEU A 97 5.44 22.94 10.35
C LEU A 97 5.33 21.56 9.70
N SER A 98 4.12 21.19 9.27
CA SER A 98 3.88 19.90 8.62
C SER A 98 2.61 19.94 7.77
N THR A 99 2.45 18.95 6.90
CA THR A 99 1.25 18.75 6.10
C THR A 99 0.80 17.30 6.26
N ARG A 100 -0.51 17.09 6.38
CA ARG A 100 -1.15 15.77 6.21
C ARG A 100 -2.15 15.83 5.06
N ASN A 101 -2.13 14.80 4.22
CA ASN A 101 -3.08 14.60 3.14
C ASN A 101 -3.95 13.39 3.49
N TYR A 102 -5.26 13.56 3.40
CA TYR A 102 -6.24 12.51 3.66
C TYR A 102 -6.96 12.22 2.34
N PRO A 103 -6.63 11.11 1.66
CA PRO A 103 -7.33 10.71 0.45
C PRO A 103 -8.79 10.40 0.75
N LEU A 104 -9.67 10.76 -0.17
CA LEU A 104 -11.09 10.47 -0.12
C LEU A 104 -11.45 9.57 -1.31
N PRO A 105 -12.21 8.48 -1.09
CA PRO A 105 -12.62 7.59 -2.17
C PRO A 105 -13.53 8.32 -3.17
N ALA A 106 -13.49 7.89 -4.43
CA ALA A 106 -14.40 8.40 -5.45
C ALA A 106 -15.87 8.09 -5.09
N SER A 107 -16.77 9.01 -5.42
CA SER A 107 -18.20 8.88 -5.15
C SER A 107 -19.01 9.57 -6.25
N PRO A 108 -19.78 8.83 -7.09
CA PRO A 108 -20.59 9.45 -8.15
C PRO A 108 -21.74 10.31 -7.59
N GLY A 109 -22.17 10.05 -6.36
CA GLY A 109 -23.15 10.86 -5.62
C GLY A 109 -22.52 11.67 -4.49
N TRP A 110 -23.30 12.59 -3.92
CA TRP A 110 -22.88 13.33 -2.72
C TRP A 110 -22.74 12.40 -1.52
N ARG A 111 -21.59 12.45 -0.85
CA ARG A 111 -21.24 11.61 0.28
C ARG A 111 -20.62 12.45 1.39
N ASP A 112 -20.99 12.21 2.64
CA ASP A 112 -20.36 12.84 3.79
C ASP A 112 -18.94 12.28 4.05
N PHE A 113 -18.05 13.15 4.52
CA PHE A 113 -16.74 12.79 5.05
C PHE A 113 -16.47 13.52 6.37
N GLU A 114 -15.68 12.89 7.25
CA GLU A 114 -15.13 13.49 8.46
C GLU A 114 -13.65 13.10 8.60
N ILE A 115 -12.79 14.09 8.81
CA ILE A 115 -11.34 13.92 8.90
C ILE A 115 -10.85 14.53 10.23
N PRO A 116 -10.13 13.78 11.07
CA PRO A 116 -9.66 14.30 12.34
C PRO A 116 -8.52 15.29 12.18
N VAL A 117 -8.61 16.38 12.94
CA VAL A 117 -7.47 17.26 13.27
C VAL A 117 -6.98 16.80 14.63
N PHE A 118 -5.74 16.35 14.73
CA PHE A 118 -5.19 15.84 15.97
C PHE A 118 -3.67 15.77 15.91
N ARG A 119 -3.03 15.66 17.09
CA ARG A 119 -1.58 15.50 17.24
C ARG A 119 -0.79 16.52 16.41
N PRO A 120 -1.01 17.82 16.60
CA PRO A 120 -0.23 18.82 15.87
C PRO A 120 1.26 18.70 16.25
N PRO A 121 2.20 19.05 15.37
CA PRO A 121 3.62 19.15 15.74
C PRO A 121 3.82 20.11 16.91
N ALA A 122 4.89 19.91 17.68
CA ALA A 122 5.25 20.80 18.77
C ALA A 122 5.34 22.28 18.30
N GLY A 123 4.77 23.19 19.08
CA GLY A 123 4.77 24.63 18.77
C GLY A 123 3.69 25.08 17.76
N CYS A 124 2.86 24.18 17.25
CA CYS A 124 1.75 24.52 16.37
C CYS A 124 0.69 25.36 17.09
N ASP A 125 0.19 26.42 16.45
CA ASP A 125 -0.86 27.31 16.96
C ASP A 125 -2.13 27.33 16.10
N SER A 126 -2.04 26.86 14.86
CA SER A 126 -3.15 26.93 13.91
C SER A 126 -3.05 25.91 12.78
N ILE A 127 -4.15 25.71 12.07
CA ILE A 127 -4.22 24.89 10.85
C ILE A 127 -4.70 25.70 9.65
N MET A 128 -4.31 25.24 8.46
CA MET A 128 -4.95 25.60 7.19
C MET A 128 -5.54 24.34 6.55
N VAL A 129 -6.70 24.47 5.94
CA VAL A 129 -7.41 23.37 5.27
C VAL A 129 -7.53 23.64 3.78
N ALA A 130 -7.37 22.60 2.98
CA ALA A 130 -7.54 22.67 1.54
C ALA A 130 -8.20 21.42 0.97
N PHE A 131 -8.94 21.59 -0.13
CA PHE A 131 -9.76 20.56 -0.76
C PHE A 131 -9.47 20.52 -2.25
N GLY A 132 -9.24 19.34 -2.81
CA GLY A 132 -8.97 19.21 -4.24
C GLY A 132 -8.30 17.90 -4.60
N LEU A 133 -7.23 18.00 -5.38
CA LEU A 133 -6.48 16.91 -5.97
C LEU A 133 -4.99 17.07 -5.61
N SER A 134 -4.37 15.98 -5.15
CA SER A 134 -2.91 15.88 -4.97
C SER A 134 -2.21 15.37 -6.22
N GLU A 135 -2.96 15.18 -7.30
CA GLU A 135 -2.51 14.54 -8.52
C GLU A 135 -3.31 14.96 -9.76
N LYS A 136 -2.66 14.97 -10.92
CA LYS A 136 -3.31 15.27 -12.20
C LYS A 136 -4.36 14.20 -12.51
N ALA A 137 -5.52 14.66 -12.94
CA ALA A 137 -6.66 13.81 -13.25
C ALA A 137 -7.52 14.43 -14.37
N GLU A 138 -8.02 13.58 -15.24
CA GLU A 138 -9.03 13.93 -16.25
C GLU A 138 -10.38 14.25 -15.61
N GLY A 139 -10.65 13.61 -14.47
CA GLY A 139 -11.87 13.83 -13.70
C GLY A 139 -11.85 15.11 -12.87
N ARG A 140 -12.99 15.36 -12.22
CA ARG A 140 -13.16 16.46 -11.28
C ARG A 140 -13.74 15.98 -9.95
N VAL A 141 -13.50 16.76 -8.92
CA VAL A 141 -14.08 16.63 -7.59
C VAL A 141 -14.83 17.89 -7.22
N GLU A 142 -15.91 17.72 -6.48
CA GLU A 142 -16.73 18.81 -5.95
C GLU A 142 -16.95 18.62 -4.45
N PHE A 143 -16.92 19.73 -3.70
CA PHE A 143 -17.08 19.76 -2.25
C PHE A 143 -18.14 20.78 -1.82
N ARG A 144 -18.91 20.47 -0.79
CA ARG A 144 -19.90 21.40 -0.18
C ARG A 144 -20.09 21.13 1.31
N ASN A 145 -20.85 22.00 1.98
CA ASN A 145 -21.19 21.89 3.41
C ASN A 145 -19.95 21.73 4.31
N LEU A 146 -18.86 22.44 3.95
CA LEU A 146 -17.55 22.34 4.58
C LEU A 146 -17.56 23.04 5.93
N ARG A 147 -17.01 22.39 6.96
CA ARG A 147 -16.99 22.93 8.32
C ARG A 147 -15.85 22.33 9.15
N VAL A 148 -15.41 23.08 10.17
CA VAL A 148 -14.46 22.60 11.17
C VAL A 148 -15.10 22.63 12.54
N SER A 149 -15.22 21.46 13.15
CA SER A 149 -15.64 21.29 14.53
C SER A 149 -14.42 21.34 15.46
N ARG A 150 -14.54 22.02 16.60
CA ARG A 150 -13.56 21.96 17.70
C ARG A 150 -13.71 20.69 18.56
N ASN A 151 -14.80 19.94 18.37
CA ASN A 151 -14.99 18.65 19.01
C ASN A 151 -14.18 17.61 18.23
N TYR A 152 -13.07 17.17 18.81
CA TYR A 152 -12.35 15.98 18.38
C TYR A 152 -13.05 14.73 18.90
N ARG A 153 -13.20 13.72 18.04
CA ARG A 153 -13.69 12.40 18.42
C ARG A 153 -12.61 11.39 18.05
N PRO A 154 -11.76 10.97 19.00
CA PRO A 154 -10.76 9.95 18.71
C PRO A 154 -11.44 8.64 18.29
N PRO A 155 -10.83 7.86 17.39
CA PRO A 155 -11.36 6.55 17.04
C PRO A 155 -11.43 5.65 18.27
N GLU A 156 -12.57 4.99 18.47
CA GLU A 156 -12.73 3.98 19.51
C GLU A 156 -12.42 2.59 18.94
N TYR A 157 -11.35 1.98 19.44
CA TYR A 157 -10.93 0.65 19.03
C TYR A 157 -11.61 -0.41 19.90
N PRO A 158 -12.41 -1.33 19.33
CA PRO A 158 -13.11 -2.34 20.11
C PRO A 158 -12.12 -3.31 20.75
N ALA A 159 -12.39 -3.72 21.99
CA ALA A 159 -11.59 -4.74 22.66
C ALA A 159 -11.72 -6.12 21.99
N GLU A 160 -12.89 -6.42 21.44
CA GLU A 160 -13.18 -7.66 20.75
C GLU A 160 -13.81 -7.40 19.38
N PRO A 161 -13.00 -7.42 18.30
CA PRO A 161 -13.55 -7.25 16.95
C PRO A 161 -14.34 -8.50 16.54
N GLN A 162 -15.37 -8.30 15.71
CA GLN A 162 -16.24 -9.35 15.20
C GLN A 162 -15.61 -10.08 14.00
N LEU A 163 -15.83 -11.40 13.92
CA LEU A 163 -15.36 -12.23 12.81
C LEU A 163 -16.57 -12.80 12.05
N VAL A 164 -16.82 -12.26 10.86
CA VAL A 164 -17.99 -12.59 10.01
C VAL A 164 -17.60 -13.35 8.73
N ARG A 165 -16.32 -13.67 8.54
CA ARG A 165 -15.87 -14.50 7.41
C ARG A 165 -16.68 -15.82 7.34
N PRO A 166 -17.13 -16.21 6.13
CA PRO A 166 -17.70 -17.54 5.88
C PRO A 166 -16.77 -18.64 6.40
N ALA A 167 -17.30 -19.74 6.92
CA ALA A 167 -16.48 -20.85 7.38
C ALA A 167 -15.87 -21.61 6.18
N PRO A 168 -14.59 -22.03 6.28
CA PRO A 168 -14.04 -22.94 5.28
C PRO A 168 -14.69 -24.33 5.42
N PRO A 169 -14.67 -25.15 4.35
CA PRO A 169 -14.93 -26.58 4.48
C PRO A 169 -13.92 -27.20 5.46
N VAL A 170 -14.30 -28.28 6.15
CA VAL A 170 -13.41 -28.98 7.10
C VAL A 170 -12.17 -29.51 6.38
N ARG A 171 -12.36 -30.03 5.17
CA ARG A 171 -11.30 -30.56 4.31
C ARG A 171 -11.73 -30.52 2.86
N VAL A 172 -10.78 -30.32 1.97
CA VAL A 172 -10.92 -30.39 0.51
C VAL A 172 -9.86 -31.31 -0.08
N HIS A 173 -9.84 -31.46 -1.40
CA HIS A 173 -8.80 -32.23 -2.05
C HIS A 173 -7.44 -31.53 -1.88
N GLY A 174 -6.45 -32.24 -1.34
CA GLY A 174 -5.09 -31.74 -1.16
C GLY A 174 -4.24 -31.81 -2.43
N GLY A 175 -2.95 -31.57 -2.29
CA GLY A 175 -2.01 -31.61 -3.41
C GLY A 175 -0.57 -31.74 -2.92
N PRO A 176 0.42 -31.75 -3.84
CA PRO A 176 1.83 -31.82 -3.45
C PRO A 176 2.28 -30.56 -2.67
N TYR A 177 1.64 -29.41 -2.92
CA TYR A 177 2.00 -28.11 -2.38
C TYR A 177 0.76 -27.35 -1.90
N VAL A 178 0.97 -26.22 -1.22
CA VAL A 178 -0.10 -25.30 -0.86
C VAL A 178 -0.76 -24.76 -2.14
N ASN A 179 -2.08 -24.71 -2.15
CA ASN A 179 -2.87 -24.14 -3.25
C ASN A 179 -3.80 -23.02 -2.74
N VAL A 180 -4.53 -22.34 -3.63
CA VAL A 180 -5.53 -21.33 -3.29
C VAL A 180 -6.87 -21.66 -3.96
N GLU A 181 -7.95 -21.69 -3.18
CA GLU A 181 -9.28 -22.06 -3.67
C GLU A 181 -10.38 -21.18 -3.07
N ASN A 182 -11.46 -20.95 -3.81
CA ASN A 182 -12.66 -20.28 -3.30
C ASN A 182 -13.69 -21.30 -2.84
N HIS A 183 -14.11 -21.21 -1.58
CA HIS A 183 -15.14 -22.06 -0.97
C HIS A 183 -16.15 -21.20 -0.21
N ASN A 184 -17.44 -21.41 -0.47
CA ASN A 184 -18.54 -20.68 0.16
C ASN A 184 -18.41 -19.15 0.05
N GLY A 185 -17.88 -18.67 -1.09
CA GLY A 185 -17.70 -17.24 -1.34
C GLY A 185 -16.48 -16.62 -0.66
N ALA A 186 -15.60 -17.40 -0.01
CA ALA A 186 -14.33 -16.94 0.56
C ALA A 186 -13.15 -17.74 0.00
N TRP A 187 -12.05 -17.04 -0.26
CA TRP A 187 -10.79 -17.63 -0.71
C TRP A 187 -9.99 -18.20 0.46
N TRP A 188 -9.28 -19.29 0.26
CA TRP A 188 -8.48 -19.93 1.29
C TRP A 188 -7.17 -20.42 0.70
N LEU A 189 -6.11 -20.40 1.50
CA LEU A 189 -4.97 -21.26 1.23
C LEU A 189 -5.34 -22.68 1.65
N ILE A 190 -4.94 -23.67 0.86
CA ILE A 190 -5.22 -25.08 1.10
C ILE A 190 -3.89 -25.77 1.35
N THR A 191 -3.75 -26.43 2.50
CA THR A 191 -2.55 -27.21 2.80
C THR A 191 -2.41 -28.41 1.84
N PRO A 192 -1.21 -29.01 1.72
CA PRO A 192 -1.01 -30.25 0.99
C PRO A 192 -1.94 -31.39 1.44
N SER A 193 -2.35 -31.42 2.72
CA SER A 193 -3.29 -32.39 3.27
C SER A 193 -4.77 -32.06 2.97
N GLY A 194 -5.07 -30.91 2.38
CA GLY A 194 -6.41 -30.47 2.03
C GLY A 194 -7.12 -29.64 3.11
N GLU A 195 -6.39 -29.10 4.10
CA GLU A 195 -6.95 -28.27 5.15
C GLU A 195 -6.95 -26.79 4.71
N PRO A 196 -8.09 -26.08 4.72
CA PRO A 196 -8.09 -24.65 4.47
C PRO A 196 -7.49 -23.87 5.64
N PHE A 197 -6.71 -22.82 5.36
CA PHE A 197 -6.17 -21.93 6.37
C PHE A 197 -6.07 -20.48 5.88
N PHE A 198 -6.07 -19.56 6.84
CA PHE A 198 -5.69 -18.16 6.62
C PHE A 198 -4.25 -17.98 7.11
N SER A 199 -3.38 -17.43 6.27
CA SER A 199 -1.95 -17.28 6.63
C SER A 199 -1.77 -16.11 7.59
N ILE A 200 -1.34 -16.41 8.81
CA ILE A 200 -0.98 -15.45 9.85
C ILE A 200 0.52 -15.57 10.04
N GLY A 201 1.26 -14.58 9.53
CA GLY A 201 2.71 -14.61 9.48
C GLY A 201 3.37 -13.41 10.14
N THR A 202 4.66 -13.53 10.45
CA THR A 202 5.50 -12.41 10.85
C THR A 202 6.94 -12.67 10.39
N LEU A 203 7.75 -11.62 10.34
CA LEU A 203 9.20 -11.77 10.17
C LEU A 203 9.80 -12.34 11.46
N THR A 204 10.91 -13.07 11.34
CA THR A 204 11.62 -13.66 12.49
C THR A 204 13.10 -13.34 12.38
N GLY A 205 13.71 -12.83 13.47
CA GLY A 205 15.10 -12.39 13.46
C GLY A 205 16.05 -13.19 14.36
N SER A 206 15.73 -14.42 14.73
CA SER A 206 16.18 -14.94 16.04
C SER A 206 17.50 -15.71 16.10
N GLY A 207 18.18 -16.08 15.01
CA GLY A 207 19.35 -16.97 15.17
C GLY A 207 18.98 -18.41 15.60
N ASN A 208 17.78 -18.61 16.13
CA ASN A 208 17.24 -19.82 16.73
C ASN A 208 15.76 -20.00 16.30
N GLU A 209 15.54 -20.86 15.31
CA GLU A 209 14.23 -21.17 14.74
C GLU A 209 13.31 -21.89 15.73
N GLU A 210 13.85 -22.74 16.62
CA GLU A 210 13.06 -23.49 17.60
C GLU A 210 12.36 -22.56 18.58
N LYS A 211 13.13 -21.66 19.22
CA LYS A 211 12.57 -20.67 20.16
C LYS A 211 11.58 -19.73 19.46
N ALA A 212 11.88 -19.33 18.22
CA ALA A 212 10.95 -18.50 17.45
C ALA A 212 9.65 -19.27 17.15
N PHE A 213 9.73 -20.53 16.74
CA PHE A 213 8.56 -21.36 16.46
C PHE A 213 7.68 -21.56 17.69
N GLU A 214 8.26 -21.81 18.87
CA GLU A 214 7.49 -21.93 20.12
C GLU A 214 6.69 -20.65 20.42
N ILE A 215 7.32 -19.48 20.26
CA ILE A 215 6.66 -18.18 20.41
C ILE A 215 5.55 -18.02 19.37
N LEU A 216 5.83 -18.33 18.11
CA LEU A 216 4.86 -18.23 17.02
C LEU A 216 3.63 -19.11 17.28
N GLN A 217 3.84 -20.37 17.68
CA GLN A 217 2.76 -21.29 18.05
C GLN A 217 1.94 -20.76 19.22
N LYS A 218 2.60 -20.30 20.29
CA LYS A 218 1.92 -19.70 21.46
C LYS A 218 1.05 -18.50 21.06
N LEU A 219 1.51 -17.71 20.09
CA LEU A 219 0.81 -16.53 19.59
C LEU A 219 -0.16 -16.84 18.44
N GLY A 220 -0.29 -18.09 18.00
CA GLY A 220 -1.19 -18.47 16.90
C GLY A 220 -0.72 -18.02 15.50
N PHE A 221 0.58 -17.83 15.29
CA PHE A 221 1.15 -17.67 13.95
C PHE A 221 1.39 -19.05 13.31
N ASN A 222 1.02 -19.19 12.04
CA ASN A 222 1.16 -20.43 11.26
C ASN A 222 2.10 -20.30 10.07
N SER A 223 2.69 -19.12 9.87
CA SER A 223 3.52 -18.80 8.72
C SER A 223 4.72 -17.93 9.11
N VAL A 224 5.79 -17.99 8.33
CA VAL A 224 6.89 -17.00 8.35
C VAL A 224 6.83 -16.13 7.10
N ALA A 225 6.96 -14.82 7.30
CA ALA A 225 6.76 -13.82 6.26
C ALA A 225 7.96 -13.71 5.29
N GLY A 226 7.81 -12.85 4.26
CA GLY A 226 8.67 -12.76 3.08
C GLY A 226 10.19 -12.73 3.28
N SER A 227 10.68 -12.13 4.37
CA SER A 227 12.10 -11.82 4.58
C SER A 227 12.83 -12.74 5.59
N HIS A 228 12.36 -13.98 5.76
CA HIS A 228 13.01 -14.98 6.64
C HIS A 228 14.23 -15.67 5.98
N ASN A 229 15.07 -16.35 6.78
CA ASN A 229 16.15 -17.20 6.27
C ASN A 229 15.60 -18.57 5.85
N VAL A 230 15.52 -18.81 4.53
CA VAL A 230 14.90 -20.03 3.97
C VAL A 230 15.64 -21.30 4.41
N GLN A 231 16.98 -21.29 4.39
CA GLN A 231 17.79 -22.45 4.71
C GLN A 231 17.56 -22.92 6.15
N ARG A 232 17.55 -21.98 7.09
CA ARG A 232 17.38 -22.31 8.52
C ARG A 232 15.97 -22.78 8.82
N TRP A 233 14.96 -22.11 8.27
CA TRP A 233 13.56 -22.56 8.43
C TRP A 233 13.28 -23.87 7.70
N ALA A 234 13.91 -24.14 6.56
CA ALA A 234 13.83 -25.43 5.89
C ALA A 234 14.43 -26.55 6.75
N ALA A 235 15.65 -26.35 7.29
CA ALA A 235 16.27 -27.32 8.18
C ALA A 235 15.40 -27.61 9.43
N PHE A 236 14.84 -26.57 10.03
CA PHE A 236 13.88 -26.69 11.13
C PHE A 236 12.64 -27.51 10.73
N ASN A 237 11.98 -27.15 9.63
CA ASN A 237 10.78 -27.86 9.17
C ASN A 237 11.06 -29.32 8.78
N GLU A 238 12.24 -29.63 8.25
CA GLU A 238 12.66 -31.00 7.98
C GLU A 238 12.79 -31.82 9.26
N ALA A 239 13.39 -31.25 10.31
CA ALA A 239 13.46 -31.89 11.62
C ALA A 239 12.07 -32.13 12.20
N GLN A 240 11.18 -31.14 12.12
CA GLN A 240 9.78 -31.29 12.55
C GLN A 240 9.05 -32.39 11.76
N SER A 241 9.17 -32.37 10.43
CA SER A 241 8.52 -33.35 9.55
C SER A 241 8.98 -34.78 9.85
N LYS A 242 10.30 -34.99 10.04
CA LYS A 242 10.87 -36.29 10.43
C LYS A 242 10.36 -36.78 11.79
N ALA A 243 10.07 -35.84 12.70
CA ALA A 243 9.53 -36.13 14.02
C ALA A 243 7.99 -36.24 14.05
N GLY A 244 7.31 -36.12 12.89
CA GLY A 244 5.84 -36.11 12.84
C GLY A 244 5.20 -34.91 13.53
N LYS A 245 5.96 -33.81 13.70
CA LYS A 245 5.53 -32.58 14.36
C LYS A 245 5.03 -31.55 13.35
N PRO A 246 4.21 -30.57 13.78
CA PRO A 246 3.75 -29.49 12.91
C PRO A 246 4.91 -28.68 12.32
N VAL A 247 4.76 -28.32 11.05
CA VAL A 247 5.65 -27.42 10.32
C VAL A 247 5.10 -25.99 10.31
N ILE A 248 5.94 -25.03 9.95
CA ILE A 248 5.51 -23.66 9.66
C ILE A 248 5.57 -23.36 8.17
N TYR A 249 4.57 -22.66 7.63
CA TYR A 249 4.53 -22.35 6.20
C TYR A 249 5.44 -21.17 5.85
N GLN A 250 6.28 -21.34 4.84
CA GLN A 250 7.24 -20.32 4.40
C GLN A 250 6.72 -19.54 3.20
N PHE A 251 6.76 -18.20 3.29
CA PHE A 251 6.52 -17.29 2.17
C PHE A 251 7.78 -16.49 1.91
N ARG A 252 8.29 -16.49 0.68
CA ARG A 252 9.61 -15.92 0.39
C ARG A 252 9.56 -14.83 -0.65
N THR A 253 10.05 -13.64 -0.29
CA THR A 253 10.26 -12.55 -1.23
C THR A 253 11.62 -12.69 -1.93
N LEU A 254 11.62 -12.48 -3.24
CA LEU A 254 12.86 -12.51 -4.02
C LEU A 254 13.75 -11.30 -3.82
N GLU A 255 13.27 -10.18 -3.26
CA GLU A 255 14.09 -9.01 -2.87
C GLU A 255 15.27 -8.77 -3.81
N THR A 256 15.00 -8.58 -5.10
CA THR A 256 16.08 -8.45 -6.09
C THR A 256 16.86 -7.17 -5.81
N ARG A 257 18.20 -7.20 -5.76
CA ARG A 257 18.96 -6.00 -5.39
C ARG A 257 19.39 -5.25 -6.63
N VAL A 258 18.82 -4.06 -6.83
CA VAL A 258 19.30 -3.09 -7.81
C VAL A 258 20.61 -2.50 -7.31
N GLY A 259 21.62 -2.35 -8.18
CA GLY A 259 22.87 -1.69 -7.76
C GLY A 259 24.09 -2.08 -8.56
N ASP A 260 24.32 -3.38 -8.77
CA ASP A 260 25.63 -3.85 -9.25
C ASP A 260 25.54 -4.86 -10.41
N GLU A 261 24.39 -5.52 -10.62
CA GLU A 261 24.27 -6.66 -11.54
C GLU A 261 23.52 -6.35 -12.86
N TYR A 262 22.66 -5.33 -12.86
CA TYR A 262 21.80 -4.98 -13.99
C TYR A 262 21.32 -3.52 -13.88
N ASP A 263 20.79 -2.98 -14.98
CA ASP A 263 20.29 -1.60 -15.04
C ASP A 263 18.83 -1.49 -14.56
N THR A 264 18.46 -0.32 -14.04
CA THR A 264 17.05 0.05 -13.84
C THR A 264 16.53 0.89 -14.99
N LEU A 265 15.21 0.97 -15.08
CA LEU A 265 14.55 2.00 -15.86
C LEU A 265 14.99 3.40 -15.42
N VAL A 266 15.23 4.28 -16.38
CA VAL A 266 15.60 5.69 -16.15
C VAL A 266 14.81 6.64 -17.05
N ASN A 267 14.63 7.87 -16.57
CA ASN A 267 14.03 8.97 -17.31
C ASN A 267 15.05 9.60 -18.28
N ALA A 268 14.65 10.65 -19.00
CA ALA A 268 15.50 11.33 -19.97
C ALA A 268 16.78 11.94 -19.36
N ALA A 269 16.74 12.31 -18.06
CA ALA A 269 17.85 12.83 -17.29
C ALA A 269 18.76 11.74 -16.69
N GLY A 270 18.43 10.45 -16.87
CA GLY A 270 19.18 9.33 -16.31
C GLY A 270 18.81 9.00 -14.85
N GLU A 271 17.73 9.56 -14.33
CA GLU A 271 17.25 9.29 -12.98
C GLU A 271 16.29 8.11 -12.98
N ASN A 272 16.35 7.25 -11.95
CA ASN A 272 15.44 6.12 -11.79
C ASN A 272 14.20 6.52 -10.98
N PRO A 273 13.10 5.76 -11.04
CA PRO A 273 11.86 6.12 -10.34
C PRO A 273 11.97 5.95 -8.81
N GLY A 274 12.94 5.17 -8.35
CA GLY A 274 13.27 4.97 -6.93
C GLY A 274 14.35 5.93 -6.43
N ARG A 275 15.21 5.42 -5.53
CA ARG A 275 16.42 6.16 -5.14
C ARG A 275 17.48 5.99 -6.23
N PRO A 276 18.22 7.06 -6.59
CA PRO A 276 19.35 6.94 -7.50
C PRO A 276 20.28 5.80 -7.09
N GLN A 277 20.76 5.03 -8.07
CA GLN A 277 21.53 3.80 -7.82
C GLN A 277 22.74 4.05 -6.91
N ALA A 278 23.50 5.11 -7.18
CA ALA A 278 24.66 5.51 -6.36
C ALA A 278 24.27 5.85 -4.91
N GLN A 279 23.11 6.49 -4.70
CA GLN A 279 22.63 6.83 -3.35
C GLN A 279 22.14 5.59 -2.60
N ALA A 280 21.47 4.67 -3.29
CA ALA A 280 21.04 3.40 -2.70
C ALA A 280 22.24 2.53 -2.30
N ALA A 281 23.27 2.46 -3.14
CA ALA A 281 24.52 1.76 -2.84
C ALA A 281 25.24 2.36 -1.61
N ALA A 282 25.30 3.70 -1.52
CA ALA A 282 25.95 4.39 -0.41
C ALA A 282 25.18 4.29 0.92
N ALA A 283 23.84 4.32 0.89
CA ALA A 283 23.02 4.30 2.09
C ALA A 283 22.93 2.91 2.76
N GLY A 284 23.16 1.84 1.99
CA GLY A 284 22.89 0.47 2.40
C GLY A 284 21.38 0.22 2.54
N GLY A 285 20.83 -0.68 1.74
CA GLY A 285 19.41 -1.01 1.81
C GLY A 285 18.84 -1.53 0.49
N PHE A 286 17.57 -1.91 0.53
CA PHE A 286 16.85 -2.34 -0.66
C PHE A 286 16.46 -1.12 -1.50
N ASN A 287 16.86 -1.10 -2.78
CA ASN A 287 16.41 -0.08 -3.72
C ASN A 287 15.16 -0.56 -4.45
N HIS A 288 14.09 0.22 -4.29
CA HIS A 288 12.77 -0.02 -4.86
C HIS A 288 12.67 0.32 -6.35
N ALA A 289 13.70 0.88 -6.98
CA ALA A 289 13.69 1.20 -8.40
C ALA A 289 13.30 -0.02 -9.26
N PHE A 290 12.58 0.25 -10.35
CA PHE A 290 12.08 -0.77 -11.25
C PHE A 290 13.21 -1.30 -12.16
N PRO A 291 13.48 -2.62 -12.21
CA PRO A 291 14.51 -3.18 -13.08
C PRO A 291 14.16 -2.96 -14.56
N ASP A 292 15.15 -2.80 -15.43
CA ASP A 292 14.89 -2.86 -16.88
C ASP A 292 14.60 -4.32 -17.27
N PRO A 293 13.35 -4.69 -17.60
CA PRO A 293 13.02 -6.10 -17.86
C PRO A 293 13.62 -6.62 -19.17
N TYR A 294 14.11 -5.71 -20.04
CA TYR A 294 14.79 -6.04 -21.29
C TYR A 294 16.29 -6.19 -21.12
N ASP A 295 16.85 -5.88 -19.94
CA ASP A 295 18.25 -6.16 -19.63
C ASP A 295 18.42 -7.67 -19.37
N PRO A 296 19.15 -8.41 -20.24
CA PRO A 296 19.35 -9.84 -20.06
C PRO A 296 20.10 -10.18 -18.77
N ARG A 297 20.89 -9.23 -18.22
CA ARG A 297 21.60 -9.42 -16.95
C ARG A 297 20.63 -9.47 -15.77
N TRP A 298 19.54 -8.69 -15.82
CA TRP A 298 18.48 -8.76 -14.82
C TRP A 298 17.81 -10.13 -14.83
N GLN A 299 17.46 -10.64 -16.02
CA GLN A 299 16.83 -11.95 -16.16
C GLN A 299 17.70 -13.08 -15.62
N GLU A 300 19.01 -13.03 -15.90
CA GLU A 300 19.98 -14.00 -15.39
C GLU A 300 20.15 -13.89 -13.86
N SER A 301 20.28 -12.67 -13.33
CA SER A 301 20.33 -12.43 -11.87
C SER A 301 19.07 -12.96 -11.16
N PHE A 302 17.89 -12.66 -11.72
CA PHE A 302 16.61 -13.14 -11.23
C PHE A 302 16.55 -14.67 -11.20
N ARG A 303 16.91 -15.33 -12.31
CA ARG A 303 16.97 -16.80 -12.42
C ARG A 303 17.92 -17.41 -11.41
N LYS A 304 19.15 -16.90 -11.28
CA LYS A 304 20.12 -17.38 -10.29
C LYS A 304 19.56 -17.33 -8.88
N ARG A 305 18.87 -16.26 -8.52
CA ARG A 305 18.29 -16.11 -7.18
C ARG A 305 17.11 -17.06 -6.93
N VAL A 306 16.23 -17.22 -7.92
CA VAL A 306 15.13 -18.19 -7.86
C VAL A 306 15.72 -19.60 -7.69
N ARG A 307 16.69 -20.00 -8.53
CA ARG A 307 17.32 -21.32 -8.48
C ARG A 307 17.95 -21.61 -7.12
N ALA A 308 18.74 -20.68 -6.59
CA ALA A 308 19.42 -20.86 -5.31
C ALA A 308 18.46 -21.11 -4.13
N ILE A 309 17.28 -20.47 -4.15
CA ILE A 309 16.25 -20.72 -3.13
C ILE A 309 15.48 -22.01 -3.46
N ALA A 310 15.13 -22.25 -4.73
CA ALA A 310 14.42 -23.44 -5.19
C ALA A 310 15.18 -24.73 -4.86
N GLU A 311 16.51 -24.74 -4.95
CA GLU A 311 17.36 -25.88 -4.54
C GLU A 311 17.14 -26.29 -3.07
N VAL A 312 16.87 -25.32 -2.19
CA VAL A 312 16.63 -25.58 -0.76
C VAL A 312 15.23 -26.12 -0.52
N VAL A 313 14.24 -25.67 -1.29
CA VAL A 313 12.82 -25.93 -1.02
C VAL A 313 12.17 -26.90 -2.00
N ARG A 314 12.89 -27.42 -2.99
CA ARG A 314 12.35 -28.37 -3.99
C ARG A 314 11.70 -29.57 -3.31
N GLY A 315 10.46 -29.87 -3.68
CA GLY A 315 9.68 -30.97 -3.10
C GLY A 315 9.24 -30.76 -1.64
N LYS A 316 9.53 -29.61 -1.02
CA LYS A 316 9.17 -29.32 0.37
C LYS A 316 7.77 -28.71 0.47
N SER A 317 6.81 -29.46 0.97
CA SER A 317 5.39 -29.06 0.97
C SER A 317 5.07 -27.85 1.89
N TYR A 318 5.94 -27.54 2.86
CA TYR A 318 5.82 -26.38 3.75
C TYR A 318 6.21 -25.05 3.11
N PHE A 319 6.85 -25.04 1.93
CA PHE A 319 7.14 -23.80 1.21
C PHE A 319 5.90 -23.38 0.42
N ALA A 320 5.19 -22.37 0.92
CA ALA A 320 3.86 -22.05 0.45
C ALA A 320 3.86 -21.24 -0.86
N ALA A 321 4.60 -20.12 -0.88
CA ALA A 321 4.55 -19.22 -2.03
C ALA A 321 5.81 -18.34 -2.19
N TRP A 322 6.03 -17.95 -3.43
CA TRP A 322 6.95 -16.89 -3.81
C TRP A 322 6.22 -15.54 -3.82
N PHE A 323 6.85 -14.49 -3.30
CA PHE A 323 6.56 -13.12 -3.69
C PHE A 323 7.60 -12.69 -4.73
N VAL A 324 7.14 -12.29 -5.92
CA VAL A 324 8.04 -11.93 -7.02
C VAL A 324 9.02 -10.81 -6.65
N ASP A 325 8.58 -9.82 -5.86
CA ASP A 325 9.49 -8.83 -5.29
C ASP A 325 8.82 -8.03 -4.15
N ASN A 326 9.55 -7.04 -3.60
CA ASN A 326 9.03 -6.12 -2.60
C ASN A 326 8.92 -4.69 -3.16
N GLU A 327 7.73 -4.10 -3.14
CA GLU A 327 7.51 -2.65 -3.33
C GLU A 327 8.32 -2.01 -4.47
N ARG A 328 8.42 -2.70 -5.62
CA ARG A 328 8.98 -2.10 -6.83
C ARG A 328 8.20 -0.83 -7.19
N GLU A 329 8.91 0.21 -7.55
CA GLU A 329 8.33 1.50 -7.88
C GLU A 329 7.62 1.42 -9.24
N HIS A 330 6.28 1.47 -9.22
CA HIS A 330 5.45 1.42 -10.43
C HIS A 330 4.94 2.80 -10.83
N ARG A 331 5.22 3.86 -10.07
CA ARG A 331 4.80 5.22 -10.41
C ARG A 331 5.51 5.70 -11.66
N ASP A 332 4.72 6.28 -12.55
CA ASP A 332 5.20 7.01 -13.73
C ASP A 332 6.10 6.19 -14.67
N ILE A 333 6.01 4.85 -14.73
CA ILE A 333 6.86 4.00 -15.59
C ILE A 333 6.94 4.51 -17.05
N HIS A 334 5.85 5.09 -17.57
CA HIS A 334 5.80 5.73 -18.88
C HIS A 334 6.84 6.84 -19.09
N ARG A 335 7.46 7.41 -18.05
CA ARG A 335 8.54 8.40 -18.14
C ARG A 335 9.93 7.77 -18.07
N TYR A 336 10.03 6.53 -17.55
CA TYR A 336 11.28 5.82 -17.31
C TYR A 336 11.50 4.75 -18.37
N VAL A 337 11.68 5.18 -19.62
CA VAL A 337 11.79 4.30 -20.80
C VAL A 337 13.15 4.41 -21.48
N TRP A 338 14.06 5.20 -20.91
CA TRP A 338 15.29 5.65 -21.56
C TRP A 338 16.55 4.91 -21.10
N SER A 339 16.39 3.79 -20.37
CA SER A 339 17.50 2.89 -20.04
C SER A 339 18.05 2.19 -21.27
N ARG A 340 19.28 1.66 -21.14
CA ARG A 340 20.06 1.10 -22.25
C ARG A 340 19.29 0.04 -23.05
N HIS A 341 18.53 -0.82 -22.37
CA HIS A 341 17.83 -1.95 -22.99
C HIS A 341 16.36 -1.64 -23.28
N CYS A 342 15.72 -0.77 -22.50
CA CYS A 342 14.34 -0.34 -22.73
C CYS A 342 14.17 0.65 -23.89
N ALA A 343 15.13 1.56 -24.13
CA ALA A 343 14.98 2.57 -25.17
C ALA A 343 14.89 1.97 -26.60
N PRO A 344 15.70 0.97 -26.98
CA PRO A 344 15.52 0.27 -28.26
C PRO A 344 14.13 -0.38 -28.42
N GLU A 345 13.54 -0.90 -27.34
CA GLU A 345 12.19 -1.48 -27.38
C GLU A 345 11.10 -0.42 -27.56
N LEU A 346 11.28 0.78 -26.97
CA LEU A 346 10.39 1.92 -27.25
C LEU A 346 10.45 2.28 -28.74
N ARG A 347 11.66 2.37 -29.30
CA ARG A 347 11.85 2.65 -30.72
C ARG A 347 11.10 1.63 -31.57
N ARG A 348 11.30 0.34 -31.31
CA ARG A 348 10.63 -0.75 -32.04
C ARG A 348 9.12 -0.64 -31.94
N PHE A 349 8.58 -0.41 -30.74
CA PHE A 349 7.15 -0.21 -30.50
C PHE A 349 6.59 0.95 -31.35
N LEU A 350 7.28 2.09 -31.40
CA LEU A 350 6.87 3.25 -32.18
C LEU A 350 7.01 3.03 -33.69
N GLU A 351 8.09 2.38 -34.14
CA GLU A 351 8.29 2.02 -35.54
C GLU A 351 7.20 1.06 -36.02
N GLU A 352 6.87 0.03 -35.24
CA GLU A 352 5.76 -0.90 -35.55
C GLU A 352 4.42 -0.14 -35.64
N LYS A 353 4.11 0.69 -34.64
CA LYS A 353 2.84 1.45 -34.59
C LYS A 353 2.66 2.42 -35.75
N TYR A 354 3.73 3.08 -36.18
CA TYR A 354 3.69 4.10 -37.24
C TYR A 354 4.23 3.60 -38.59
N GLY A 355 4.42 2.29 -38.75
CA GLY A 355 4.88 1.66 -40.00
C GLY A 355 6.24 2.15 -40.47
N ALA A 356 7.17 2.37 -39.53
CA ALA A 356 8.52 2.90 -39.70
C ALA A 356 8.58 4.27 -40.41
N LYS A 357 7.52 5.08 -40.34
CA LYS A 357 7.43 6.40 -40.99
C LYS A 357 7.39 7.51 -39.94
N ILE A 358 8.52 8.22 -39.76
CA ILE A 358 8.59 9.34 -38.81
C ILE A 358 7.55 10.44 -39.11
N ALA A 359 7.21 10.66 -40.38
CA ALA A 359 6.17 11.61 -40.77
C ALA A 359 4.77 11.23 -40.25
N ALA A 360 4.46 9.93 -40.08
CA ALA A 360 3.20 9.49 -39.50
C ALA A 360 3.14 9.77 -38.00
N LEU A 361 4.24 9.51 -37.28
CA LEU A 361 4.38 9.87 -35.86
C LEU A 361 4.29 11.38 -35.66
N ASN A 362 5.02 12.18 -36.45
CA ASN A 362 4.99 13.63 -36.37
C ASN A 362 3.58 14.21 -36.57
N ARG A 363 2.82 13.67 -37.52
CA ARG A 363 1.41 14.06 -37.70
C ARG A 363 0.54 13.70 -36.48
N ALA A 364 0.74 12.52 -35.89
CA ALA A 364 -0.03 12.10 -34.73
C ALA A 364 0.31 12.92 -33.48
N TRP A 365 1.60 13.19 -33.24
CA TRP A 365 2.07 13.87 -32.03
C TRP A 365 2.07 15.39 -32.14
N GLY A 366 1.90 15.95 -33.34
CA GLY A 366 2.10 17.38 -33.58
C GLY A 366 3.58 17.78 -33.41
N SER A 367 4.50 16.86 -33.69
CA SER A 367 5.96 17.04 -33.54
C SER A 367 6.66 17.23 -34.88
N ASN A 368 7.97 17.51 -34.84
CA ASN A 368 8.80 17.68 -36.04
C ASN A 368 10.19 17.03 -35.87
N TYR A 369 10.22 15.73 -35.59
CA TYR A 369 11.45 14.94 -35.56
C TYR A 369 11.95 14.61 -36.97
N ALA A 370 13.26 14.69 -37.21
CA ALA A 370 13.85 14.41 -38.52
C ALA A 370 13.85 12.90 -38.86
N SER A 371 14.01 12.05 -37.85
CA SER A 371 14.02 10.59 -37.94
C SER A 371 13.66 9.97 -36.58
N PHE A 372 13.52 8.64 -36.51
CA PHE A 372 13.44 7.97 -35.22
C PHE A 372 14.73 8.13 -34.40
N ASP A 373 15.90 8.19 -35.04
CA ASP A 373 17.16 8.44 -34.32
C ASP A 373 17.15 9.83 -33.65
N ASP A 374 16.61 10.85 -34.33
CA ASP A 374 16.43 12.20 -33.75
C ASP A 374 15.48 12.19 -32.54
N LEU A 375 14.38 11.43 -32.62
CA LEU A 375 13.47 11.23 -31.47
C LEU A 375 14.20 10.57 -30.30
N MET A 376 14.93 9.48 -30.56
CA MET A 376 15.67 8.73 -29.54
C MET A 376 16.80 9.56 -28.91
N ALA A 377 17.42 10.47 -29.66
CA ALA A 377 18.42 11.39 -29.16
C ALA A 377 17.81 12.49 -28.28
N LYS A 378 16.63 13.01 -28.67
CA LYS A 378 15.92 14.08 -27.94
C LYS A 378 15.23 13.63 -26.66
N LYS A 379 14.88 12.34 -26.54
CA LYS A 379 14.27 11.74 -25.35
C LYS A 379 13.09 12.55 -24.76
N PRO A 380 11.99 12.75 -25.52
CA PRO A 380 10.86 13.54 -25.02
C PRO A 380 10.27 12.96 -23.72
N ASP A 381 9.80 13.84 -22.83
CA ASP A 381 9.19 13.48 -21.55
C ASP A 381 7.67 13.77 -21.57
N PRO A 382 6.79 12.75 -21.47
CA PRO A 382 5.34 12.90 -21.56
C PRO A 382 4.68 13.44 -20.27
N VAL A 383 5.16 14.58 -19.73
CA VAL A 383 4.71 15.15 -18.44
C VAL A 383 3.23 15.52 -18.41
N ALA A 384 2.67 15.86 -19.57
CA ALA A 384 1.29 16.34 -19.71
C ALA A 384 0.24 15.26 -19.34
N ARG A 385 0.61 13.98 -19.26
CA ARG A 385 -0.30 12.85 -18.98
C ARG A 385 -1.59 12.83 -19.84
N HIS A 386 -1.53 13.39 -21.05
CA HIS A 386 -2.59 13.36 -22.05
C HIS A 386 -2.02 13.55 -23.46
N GLY A 387 -2.85 13.25 -24.45
CA GLY A 387 -2.51 13.42 -25.87
C GLY A 387 -1.72 12.25 -26.47
N PRO A 388 -1.49 12.26 -27.79
CA PRO A 388 -1.00 11.09 -28.53
C PRO A 388 0.37 10.59 -28.08
N MET A 389 1.30 11.50 -27.76
CA MET A 389 2.61 11.12 -27.23
C MET A 389 2.48 10.40 -25.88
N TYR A 390 1.73 10.98 -24.93
CA TYR A 390 1.52 10.32 -23.64
C TYR A 390 0.86 8.95 -23.80
N GLU A 391 -0.17 8.83 -24.65
CA GLU A 391 -0.83 7.55 -24.87
C GLU A 391 0.13 6.48 -25.42
N ASP A 392 1.06 6.85 -26.30
CA ASP A 392 2.08 5.91 -26.80
C ASP A 392 3.04 5.47 -25.70
N PHE A 393 3.55 6.40 -24.89
CA PHE A 393 4.42 6.07 -23.76
C PHE A 393 3.67 5.29 -22.67
N ARG A 394 2.39 5.60 -22.42
CA ARG A 394 1.52 4.87 -21.48
C ARG A 394 1.28 3.45 -21.96
N LEU A 395 0.98 3.25 -23.24
CA LEU A 395 0.83 1.91 -23.82
C LEU A 395 2.16 1.14 -23.78
N PHE A 396 3.28 1.78 -24.10
CA PHE A 396 4.59 1.12 -23.99
C PHE A 396 4.94 0.75 -22.54
N SER A 397 4.59 1.58 -21.55
CA SER A 397 4.76 1.25 -20.14
C SER A 397 4.00 -0.01 -19.71
N ARG A 398 2.87 -0.30 -20.36
CA ARG A 398 2.13 -1.55 -20.14
C ARG A 398 2.90 -2.74 -20.68
N GLU A 399 3.59 -2.60 -21.80
CA GLU A 399 4.46 -3.66 -22.35
C GLU A 399 5.69 -3.91 -21.46
N ILE A 400 6.25 -2.87 -20.85
CA ILE A 400 7.31 -3.02 -19.81
C ILE A 400 6.79 -3.87 -18.64
N ILE A 401 5.64 -3.50 -18.07
CA ILE A 401 5.05 -4.22 -16.92
C ILE A 401 4.67 -5.66 -17.29
N ARG A 402 4.08 -5.86 -18.48
CA ARG A 402 3.75 -7.18 -19.01
C ARG A 402 5.00 -8.06 -19.11
N THR A 403 6.07 -7.52 -19.68
CA THR A 403 7.35 -8.23 -19.85
C THR A 403 7.95 -8.62 -18.49
N PHE A 404 7.97 -7.70 -17.53
CA PHE A 404 8.40 -7.98 -16.16
C PHE A 404 7.57 -9.13 -15.51
N ASN A 405 6.25 -9.05 -15.59
CA ASN A 405 5.36 -10.07 -15.01
C ASN A 405 5.56 -11.44 -15.68
N GLN A 406 5.63 -11.48 -17.02
CA GLN A 406 5.80 -12.73 -17.76
C GLN A 406 7.14 -13.40 -17.46
N ILE A 407 8.24 -12.65 -17.47
CA ILE A 407 9.57 -13.20 -17.16
C ILE A 407 9.60 -13.77 -15.75
N THR A 408 9.08 -13.02 -14.76
CA THR A 408 9.12 -13.45 -13.35
C THR A 408 8.31 -14.73 -13.13
N ILE A 409 7.11 -14.81 -13.71
CA ILE A 409 6.26 -16.02 -13.65
C ILE A 409 6.94 -17.19 -14.35
N GLN A 410 7.43 -17.00 -15.59
CA GLN A 410 8.05 -18.06 -16.39
C GLN A 410 9.29 -18.64 -15.70
N VAL A 411 10.17 -17.79 -15.18
CA VAL A 411 11.38 -18.24 -14.49
C VAL A 411 11.03 -19.04 -13.24
N ILE A 412 10.12 -18.56 -12.39
CA ILE A 412 9.73 -19.29 -11.17
C ILE A 412 9.03 -20.61 -11.53
N ARG A 413 8.12 -20.61 -12.49
CA ARG A 413 7.44 -21.84 -12.97
C ARG A 413 8.43 -22.88 -13.50
N HIS A 414 9.49 -22.45 -14.17
CA HIS A 414 10.53 -23.33 -14.69
C HIS A 414 11.41 -23.90 -13.58
N GLU A 415 11.89 -23.05 -12.66
CA GLU A 415 12.84 -23.48 -11.63
C GLU A 415 12.16 -24.22 -10.45
N ASP A 416 10.90 -23.91 -10.11
CA ASP A 416 10.13 -24.50 -9.00
C ASP A 416 8.64 -24.71 -9.39
N PRO A 417 8.33 -25.71 -10.23
CA PRO A 417 6.99 -25.94 -10.76
C PRO A 417 5.96 -26.29 -9.68
N GLY A 418 4.75 -25.77 -9.84
CA GLY A 418 3.59 -26.07 -8.98
C GLY A 418 3.47 -25.22 -7.70
N ARG A 419 4.43 -24.34 -7.39
CA ARG A 419 4.32 -23.41 -6.26
C ARG A 419 3.36 -22.27 -6.50
N LEU A 420 2.80 -21.66 -5.47
CA LEU A 420 2.11 -20.39 -5.63
C LEU A 420 3.10 -19.26 -5.94
N ILE A 421 2.75 -18.39 -6.88
CA ILE A 421 3.48 -17.18 -7.26
C ILE A 421 2.58 -15.98 -7.04
N PHE A 422 2.96 -15.14 -6.10
CA PHE A 422 2.28 -13.90 -5.80
C PHE A 422 3.04 -12.73 -6.42
N SER A 423 2.31 -11.67 -6.74
CA SER A 423 2.86 -10.47 -7.37
C SER A 423 3.98 -9.82 -6.57
N ASN A 424 4.58 -8.77 -7.13
CA ASN A 424 5.27 -7.75 -6.34
C ASN A 424 4.37 -7.29 -5.19
N ARG A 425 4.95 -7.09 -4.01
CA ARG A 425 4.24 -6.63 -2.81
C ARG A 425 3.98 -5.13 -2.92
N PHE A 426 2.84 -4.74 -3.50
CA PHE A 426 2.53 -3.32 -3.75
C PHE A 426 2.29 -2.57 -2.45
N MET A 427 2.96 -1.44 -2.26
CA MET A 427 2.65 -0.53 -1.16
C MET A 427 1.34 0.21 -1.46
N LEU A 428 0.25 -0.09 -0.73
CA LEU A 428 -1.11 0.41 -0.99
C LEU A 428 -1.24 1.94 -0.86
N GLY A 429 -0.37 2.58 -0.07
CA GLY A 429 -0.34 4.04 0.06
C GLY A 429 0.14 4.78 -1.20
N GLU A 430 0.70 4.07 -2.17
CA GLU A 430 1.42 4.61 -3.31
C GLU A 430 0.91 4.27 -4.73
N PRO A 431 0.05 3.26 -5.01
CA PRO A 431 0.13 2.61 -6.31
C PRO A 431 -1.01 3.05 -7.22
N ARG A 432 -1.00 4.34 -7.62
CA ARG A 432 -2.02 4.94 -8.50
C ARG A 432 -1.89 4.44 -9.94
N ASP A 433 -0.64 4.19 -10.36
CA ASP A 433 -0.31 3.62 -11.67
C ASP A 433 -0.33 2.08 -11.68
N THR A 434 -0.17 1.42 -10.52
CA THR A 434 -0.49 -0.01 -10.42
C THR A 434 -1.98 -0.23 -10.62
N LEU A 435 -2.85 0.63 -10.07
CA LEU A 435 -4.30 0.52 -10.27
C LEU A 435 -4.61 0.48 -11.76
N GLU A 436 -4.12 1.42 -12.59
CA GLU A 436 -4.39 1.43 -14.04
C GLU A 436 -3.99 0.12 -14.74
N ASN A 437 -2.96 -0.56 -14.24
CA ASN A 437 -2.35 -1.74 -14.85
C ASN A 437 -2.72 -3.07 -14.17
N LEU A 438 -3.68 -3.08 -13.24
CA LEU A 438 -4.07 -4.29 -12.50
C LEU A 438 -4.45 -5.47 -13.40
N ASP A 439 -4.98 -5.20 -14.58
CA ASP A 439 -5.34 -6.24 -15.55
C ASP A 439 -4.12 -7.10 -15.99
N LEU A 440 -2.91 -6.54 -15.91
CA LEU A 440 -1.64 -7.22 -16.24
C LEU A 440 -1.16 -8.21 -15.17
N TYR A 441 -1.83 -8.28 -14.01
CA TYR A 441 -1.42 -9.13 -12.89
C TYR A 441 -2.32 -10.37 -12.69
N ARG A 442 -3.23 -10.63 -13.65
CA ARG A 442 -4.16 -11.78 -13.62
C ARG A 442 -3.48 -13.14 -13.78
N GLU A 443 -2.22 -13.19 -14.20
CA GLU A 443 -1.48 -14.45 -14.32
C GLU A 443 -0.90 -14.93 -12.97
N PHE A 444 -0.79 -14.05 -11.97
CA PHE A 444 -0.38 -14.44 -10.62
C PHE A 444 -1.45 -15.29 -9.91
N ASP A 445 -1.04 -16.11 -8.95
CA ASP A 445 -1.96 -16.92 -8.16
C ASP A 445 -2.68 -16.08 -7.09
N ALA A 446 -2.02 -15.03 -6.59
CA ALA A 446 -2.60 -14.02 -5.72
C ALA A 446 -1.86 -12.68 -5.87
N ILE A 447 -2.50 -11.59 -5.43
CA ILE A 447 -1.90 -10.26 -5.41
C ILE A 447 -1.39 -9.96 -4.01
N ALA A 448 -0.11 -9.62 -3.90
CA ALA A 448 0.50 -9.25 -2.64
C ALA A 448 0.46 -7.74 -2.45
N VAL A 449 0.02 -7.30 -1.27
CA VAL A 449 -0.14 -5.88 -0.93
C VAL A 449 0.46 -5.63 0.45
N ASN A 450 1.26 -4.58 0.57
CA ASN A 450 1.67 -4.03 1.85
C ASN A 450 0.72 -2.87 2.21
N ILE A 451 0.20 -2.86 3.44
CA ILE A 451 -0.71 -1.81 3.90
C ILE A 451 -0.32 -1.37 5.31
N TYR A 452 -0.19 -0.06 5.48
CA TYR A 452 0.10 0.55 6.78
C TYR A 452 -0.98 1.57 7.09
N PRO A 453 -2.03 1.15 7.83
CA PRO A 453 -3.23 1.96 7.98
C PRO A 453 -2.98 3.32 8.61
N SER A 454 -3.77 4.30 8.20
CA SER A 454 -3.70 5.68 8.70
C SER A 454 -4.05 5.80 10.19
N ASN A 455 -4.80 4.82 10.73
CA ASN A 455 -5.28 4.76 12.11
C ASN A 455 -6.12 5.98 12.51
N ILE A 456 -6.85 6.55 11.54
CA ILE A 456 -7.82 7.63 11.77
C ILE A 456 -9.25 7.13 11.97
N ALA A 457 -9.45 5.83 11.85
CA ALA A 457 -10.71 5.11 12.09
C ALA A 457 -10.38 3.74 12.70
N ALA A 458 -11.37 3.09 13.32
CA ALA A 458 -11.21 1.76 13.90
C ALA A 458 -11.17 0.67 12.81
N GLY A 459 -10.05 -0.02 12.68
CA GLY A 459 -9.79 -0.99 11.62
C GLY A 459 -9.25 -0.34 10.35
N LEU A 460 -9.62 -0.91 9.21
CA LEU A 460 -9.35 -0.31 7.91
C LEU A 460 -10.32 0.85 7.68
N ASP A 461 -9.78 1.98 7.23
CA ASP A 461 -10.64 3.04 6.72
C ASP A 461 -11.30 2.64 5.39
N GLU A 462 -12.25 3.45 4.95
CA GLU A 462 -13.01 3.14 3.74
C GLU A 462 -12.13 3.15 2.48
N ALA A 463 -11.20 4.10 2.36
CA ALA A 463 -10.37 4.22 1.18
C ALA A 463 -9.43 3.01 1.05
N GLU A 464 -8.86 2.59 2.18
CA GLU A 464 -8.07 1.38 2.32
C GLU A 464 -8.87 0.14 1.90
N ARG A 465 -10.09 -0.03 2.44
CA ARG A 465 -10.97 -1.16 2.11
C ARG A 465 -11.35 -1.18 0.63
N GLN A 466 -11.77 -0.05 0.08
CA GLN A 466 -12.18 0.07 -1.33
C GLN A 466 -11.02 -0.23 -2.27
N MET A 467 -9.79 0.13 -1.92
CA MET A 467 -8.63 -0.19 -2.76
C MET A 467 -8.38 -1.70 -2.81
N LEU A 468 -8.49 -2.41 -1.67
CA LEU A 468 -8.37 -3.88 -1.66
C LEU A 468 -9.49 -4.55 -2.48
N ILE A 469 -10.73 -4.04 -2.39
CA ILE A 469 -11.87 -4.52 -3.21
C ILE A 469 -11.58 -4.33 -4.70
N GLN A 470 -11.14 -3.14 -5.11
CA GLN A 470 -10.83 -2.85 -6.51
C GLN A 470 -9.70 -3.72 -7.07
N ILE A 471 -8.66 -3.96 -6.27
CA ILE A 471 -7.58 -4.88 -6.66
C ILE A 471 -8.16 -6.27 -6.91
N HIS A 472 -9.00 -6.78 -6.01
CA HIS A 472 -9.65 -8.07 -6.18
C HIS A 472 -10.55 -8.09 -7.43
N GLU A 473 -11.45 -7.12 -7.60
CA GLU A 473 -12.41 -7.08 -8.71
C GLU A 473 -11.72 -7.03 -10.08
N ARG A 474 -10.66 -6.23 -10.21
CA ARG A 474 -9.97 -6.03 -11.50
C ARG A 474 -9.03 -7.16 -11.88
N THR A 475 -8.48 -7.86 -10.90
CA THR A 475 -7.60 -9.02 -11.10
C THR A 475 -8.35 -10.35 -11.06
N SER A 476 -9.51 -10.39 -10.41
CA SER A 476 -10.23 -11.60 -10.01
C SER A 476 -9.38 -12.56 -9.15
N LYS A 477 -8.33 -12.05 -8.50
CA LYS A 477 -7.40 -12.84 -7.67
C LYS A 477 -7.58 -12.56 -6.19
N PRO A 478 -7.31 -13.56 -5.33
CA PRO A 478 -7.23 -13.32 -3.89
C PRO A 478 -6.03 -12.43 -3.57
N LEU A 479 -6.07 -11.82 -2.38
CA LEU A 479 -5.06 -10.90 -1.89
C LEU A 479 -4.38 -11.46 -0.64
N ILE A 480 -3.08 -11.21 -0.50
CA ILE A 480 -2.35 -11.44 0.74
C ILE A 480 -1.71 -10.14 1.20
N ILE A 481 -1.88 -9.82 2.48
CA ILE A 481 -1.20 -8.67 3.08
C ILE A 481 0.20 -9.10 3.47
N GLY A 482 1.20 -8.67 2.71
CA GLY A 482 2.60 -9.06 2.94
C GLY A 482 3.26 -8.33 4.11
N GLU A 483 2.80 -7.12 4.41
CA GLU A 483 3.30 -6.28 5.49
C GLU A 483 2.17 -5.40 6.02
N TRP A 484 2.03 -5.37 7.35
CA TRP A 484 1.21 -4.40 8.06
C TRP A 484 1.65 -4.31 9.53
N SER A 485 1.37 -3.18 10.19
CA SER A 485 1.41 -3.05 11.66
C SER A 485 0.91 -1.69 12.11
N VAL A 486 0.76 -1.54 13.43
CA VAL A 486 0.28 -0.33 14.10
C VAL A 486 1.38 0.18 15.04
N PRO A 487 1.82 1.43 14.92
CA PRO A 487 2.74 2.05 15.88
C PRO A 487 2.00 2.85 16.95
N ALA A 488 2.59 3.07 18.13
CA ALA A 488 2.04 4.01 19.13
C ALA A 488 3.07 4.99 19.69
N LEU A 489 2.58 6.14 20.17
CA LEU A 489 3.40 7.23 20.70
C LEU A 489 4.02 6.94 22.07
N ASP A 490 3.29 6.25 22.94
CA ASP A 490 3.75 5.90 24.30
C ASP A 490 4.88 4.86 24.36
N SER A 491 5.41 4.43 23.20
CA SER A 491 6.57 3.54 23.13
C SER A 491 7.89 4.23 23.51
N GLY A 492 7.93 5.57 23.50
CA GLY A 492 9.15 6.37 23.70
C GLY A 492 10.06 6.51 22.47
N LEU A 493 9.75 5.81 21.36
CA LEU A 493 10.60 5.78 20.15
C LEU A 493 10.39 6.98 19.21
N TYR A 494 9.37 7.81 19.45
CA TYR A 494 9.03 8.94 18.59
C TYR A 494 9.35 10.32 19.22
N ASN A 495 10.19 10.34 20.25
CA ASN A 495 10.54 11.57 20.96
C ASN A 495 11.64 12.39 20.24
N ASN A 496 12.38 11.79 19.30
CA ASN A 496 13.45 12.46 18.57
C ASN A 496 13.01 12.78 17.13
N PRO A 497 12.76 14.06 16.78
CA PRO A 497 12.31 14.45 15.44
C PRO A 497 13.31 14.11 14.32
N ASN A 498 14.60 13.95 14.65
CA ASN A 498 15.64 13.64 13.68
C ASN A 498 15.77 12.13 13.37
N ARG A 499 15.00 11.28 14.05
CA ARG A 499 15.06 9.81 13.90
C ARG A 499 13.69 9.18 13.61
N LEU A 500 12.67 10.01 13.35
CA LEU A 500 11.31 9.55 13.09
C LEU A 500 11.27 8.70 11.82
N ASP A 501 10.71 7.52 11.98
CA ASP A 501 10.34 6.65 10.87
C ASP A 501 9.11 7.20 10.11
N TRP A 502 8.99 6.81 8.83
CA TRP A 502 7.88 7.19 7.96
C TRP A 502 6.51 6.82 8.55
N SER A 503 6.44 5.87 9.48
CA SER A 503 5.22 5.45 10.19
C SER A 503 4.79 6.39 11.32
N TYR A 504 5.59 7.39 11.70
CA TYR A 504 5.22 8.36 12.75
C TYR A 504 3.81 8.97 12.57
N PRO A 505 3.39 9.41 11.36
CA PRO A 505 2.04 9.93 11.12
C PRO A 505 0.93 8.90 11.41
N GLN A 506 1.23 7.60 11.34
CA GLN A 506 0.29 6.49 11.55
C GLN A 506 0.17 6.07 13.02
N THR A 507 0.84 6.74 13.96
CA THR A 507 0.82 6.31 15.37
C THR A 507 -0.57 6.45 16.00
N VAL A 508 -0.96 5.50 16.83
CA VAL A 508 -2.01 5.70 17.85
C VAL A 508 -1.40 6.24 19.14
N GLU A 509 -2.20 6.59 20.13
CA GLU A 509 -1.68 7.26 21.34
C GLU A 509 -1.01 6.27 22.28
N THR A 510 -1.62 5.10 22.51
CA THR A 510 -1.18 4.15 23.54
C THR A 510 -0.95 2.72 23.04
N GLN A 511 -0.18 1.90 23.77
CA GLN A 511 -0.03 0.47 23.49
C GLN A 511 -1.35 -0.29 23.59
N THR A 512 -2.24 0.13 24.49
CA THR A 512 -3.60 -0.42 24.56
C THR A 512 -4.40 -0.11 23.28
N GLN A 513 -4.34 1.12 22.78
CA GLN A 513 -4.95 1.46 21.48
C GLN A 513 -4.29 0.68 20.35
N ARG A 514 -2.96 0.51 20.37
CA ARG A 514 -2.20 -0.26 19.37
C ARG A 514 -2.66 -1.71 19.31
N ALA A 515 -2.80 -2.35 20.46
CA ALA A 515 -3.28 -3.73 20.57
C ALA A 515 -4.70 -3.89 20.01
N ARG A 516 -5.62 -3.00 20.40
CA ARG A 516 -7.03 -3.05 19.94
C ARG A 516 -7.16 -2.72 18.45
N GLN A 517 -6.44 -1.72 17.97
CA GLN A 517 -6.45 -1.33 16.56
C GLN A 517 -5.82 -2.43 15.69
N ALA A 518 -4.73 -3.05 16.15
CA ALA A 518 -4.12 -4.18 15.45
C ALA A 518 -5.10 -5.37 15.33
N ALA A 519 -5.78 -5.73 16.42
CA ALA A 519 -6.80 -6.77 16.39
C ALA A 519 -7.96 -6.40 15.44
N LYS A 520 -8.44 -5.15 15.48
CA LYS A 520 -9.53 -4.69 14.61
C LYS A 520 -9.14 -4.67 13.13
N ILE A 521 -7.93 -4.24 12.77
CA ILE A 521 -7.41 -4.28 11.40
C ILE A 521 -7.33 -5.73 10.91
N LEU A 522 -6.75 -6.64 11.71
CA LEU A 522 -6.63 -8.04 11.30
C LEU A 522 -8.00 -8.71 11.14
N ALA A 523 -8.97 -8.39 12.00
CA ALA A 523 -10.33 -8.87 11.86
C ALA A 523 -10.99 -8.34 10.57
N ASP A 524 -10.80 -7.07 10.23
CA ASP A 524 -11.31 -6.50 8.98
C ASP A 524 -10.70 -7.17 7.75
N LEU A 525 -9.38 -7.38 7.75
CA LEU A 525 -8.68 -8.12 6.70
C LEU A 525 -9.20 -9.56 6.59
N TYR A 526 -9.36 -10.26 7.70
CA TYR A 526 -9.93 -11.61 7.73
C TYR A 526 -11.39 -11.64 7.25
N ASN A 527 -12.17 -10.59 7.49
CA ASN A 527 -13.56 -10.53 7.06
C ASN A 527 -13.73 -10.21 5.56
N LEU A 528 -12.68 -9.71 4.89
CA LEU A 528 -12.67 -9.58 3.44
C LEU A 528 -12.50 -10.97 2.80
N PRO A 529 -13.52 -11.52 2.11
CA PRO A 529 -13.53 -12.92 1.69
C PRO A 529 -12.42 -13.26 0.69
N PHE A 530 -11.89 -12.28 -0.03
CA PHE A 530 -10.80 -12.45 -0.98
C PHE A 530 -9.41 -12.30 -0.37
N VAL A 531 -9.29 -11.87 0.90
CA VAL A 531 -7.99 -11.84 1.59
C VAL A 531 -7.71 -13.23 2.16
N ILE A 532 -6.53 -13.78 1.89
CA ILE A 532 -6.11 -15.15 2.25
C ILE A 532 -5.01 -15.18 3.33
N GLY A 533 -4.46 -14.03 3.70
CA GLY A 533 -3.44 -13.94 4.74
C GLY A 533 -3.05 -12.50 5.08
N ALA A 534 -2.44 -12.33 6.24
CA ALA A 534 -1.86 -11.07 6.67
C ALA A 534 -0.59 -11.29 7.51
N HIS A 535 0.51 -10.66 7.11
CA HIS A 535 1.83 -10.84 7.70
C HIS A 535 2.27 -9.58 8.44
N TRP A 536 2.46 -9.71 9.76
CA TRP A 536 2.87 -8.62 10.63
C TRP A 536 4.31 -8.20 10.36
N PHE A 537 4.52 -6.89 10.32
CA PHE A 537 5.85 -6.28 10.22
C PHE A 537 6.11 -5.42 11.47
N THR A 538 6.93 -5.86 12.42
CA THR A 538 7.94 -6.93 12.28
C THR A 538 8.23 -7.61 13.63
N TRP A 539 9.30 -8.40 13.72
CA TRP A 539 9.69 -9.10 14.94
C TRP A 539 10.01 -8.12 16.08
N LYS A 540 10.91 -7.16 15.83
CA LYS A 540 11.41 -6.19 16.83
C LYS A 540 11.17 -4.76 16.40
N ASP A 541 11.04 -3.87 17.37
CA ASP A 541 11.13 -2.44 17.14
C ASP A 541 12.48 -2.05 16.53
N PHE A 542 12.46 -0.98 15.75
CA PHE A 542 13.69 -0.32 15.33
C PHE A 542 14.07 0.69 16.40
N ASP A 543 15.24 0.53 17.00
CA ASP A 543 15.82 1.53 17.90
C ASP A 543 17.33 1.62 17.65
N SER A 544 17.71 2.56 16.79
CA SER A 544 19.09 2.75 16.33
C SER A 544 19.39 4.23 16.18
N PRO A 545 20.68 4.63 16.04
CA PRO A 545 21.05 6.02 15.82
C PRO A 545 20.42 6.67 14.58
N VAL A 546 20.00 5.86 13.59
CA VAL A 546 19.47 6.33 12.29
C VAL A 546 17.96 6.13 12.12
N ARG A 547 17.33 5.26 12.94
CA ARG A 547 15.91 4.90 12.79
C ARG A 547 15.33 4.46 14.13
N GLN A 548 14.20 5.09 14.51
CA GLN A 548 13.40 4.69 15.66
C GLN A 548 11.92 4.50 15.26
N ALA A 549 11.35 3.32 15.54
CA ALA A 549 9.99 2.97 15.18
C ALA A 549 9.41 1.83 16.04
N ASN A 550 8.18 2.03 16.55
CA ASN A 550 7.39 1.03 17.26
C ASN A 550 6.59 0.16 16.30
N ARG A 551 7.13 -0.99 15.91
CA ARG A 551 6.58 -1.90 14.87
C ARG A 551 6.67 -3.37 15.26
N GLY A 552 7.53 -3.70 16.21
CA GLY A 552 7.82 -5.05 16.66
C GLY A 552 6.66 -5.69 17.43
N LEU A 553 6.60 -7.01 17.40
CA LEU A 553 5.96 -7.80 18.47
C LEU A 553 6.78 -7.72 19.77
N PHE A 554 8.06 -7.39 19.65
CA PHE A 554 9.02 -7.19 20.73
C PHE A 554 9.64 -5.80 20.63
N LYS A 555 10.11 -5.27 21.75
CA LYS A 555 11.02 -4.14 21.82
C LYS A 555 12.37 -4.53 21.19
N ALA A 556 13.24 -3.54 20.95
CA ALA A 556 14.58 -3.77 20.43
C ALA A 556 15.43 -4.69 21.34
N ASN A 557 15.18 -4.65 22.65
CA ASN A 557 15.86 -5.44 23.68
C ASN A 557 15.23 -6.84 23.94
N ASP A 558 14.41 -7.36 23.03
CA ASP A 558 13.71 -8.65 23.14
C ASP A 558 12.58 -8.73 24.18
N GLU A 559 12.26 -7.66 24.91
CA GLU A 559 11.07 -7.65 25.76
C GLU A 559 9.78 -7.68 24.92
N PRO A 560 8.76 -8.46 25.31
CA PRO A 560 7.50 -8.53 24.57
C PRO A 560 6.68 -7.25 24.74
N TRP A 561 5.96 -6.87 23.68
CA TRP A 561 4.80 -5.98 23.80
C TRP A 561 3.58 -6.82 24.21
N THR A 562 3.47 -7.15 25.50
CA THR A 562 2.50 -8.11 26.05
C THR A 562 1.05 -7.84 25.62
N GLU A 563 0.57 -6.59 25.76
CA GLU A 563 -0.80 -6.21 25.41
C GLU A 563 -1.13 -6.48 23.93
N LEU A 564 -0.18 -6.17 23.03
CA LEU A 564 -0.31 -6.43 21.60
C LEU A 564 -0.32 -7.94 21.32
N GLN A 565 0.62 -8.68 21.92
CA GLN A 565 0.74 -10.12 21.74
C GLN A 565 -0.50 -10.87 22.22
N GLU A 566 -1.06 -10.50 23.38
CA GLU A 566 -2.27 -11.09 23.93
C GLU A 566 -3.50 -10.79 23.07
N ALA A 567 -3.66 -9.54 22.60
CA ALA A 567 -4.77 -9.17 21.74
C ALA A 567 -4.75 -9.93 20.40
N LEU A 568 -3.57 -10.05 19.78
CA LEU A 568 -3.40 -10.82 18.55
C LEU A 568 -3.60 -12.31 18.78
N ALA A 569 -3.00 -12.90 19.81
CA ALA A 569 -3.16 -14.33 20.13
C ALA A 569 -4.63 -14.70 20.40
N LYS A 570 -5.35 -13.86 21.14
CA LYS A 570 -6.79 -14.02 21.38
C LYS A 570 -7.56 -14.02 20.06
N LEU A 571 -7.25 -13.10 19.14
CA LEU A 571 -7.90 -13.04 17.83
C LEU A 571 -7.55 -14.24 16.94
N HIS A 572 -6.26 -14.61 16.84
CA HIS A 572 -5.80 -15.75 16.06
C HIS A 572 -6.48 -17.04 16.49
N SER A 573 -6.62 -17.27 17.80
CA SER A 573 -7.34 -18.44 18.33
C SER A 573 -8.79 -18.52 17.86
N ARG A 574 -9.47 -17.39 17.66
CA ARG A 574 -10.85 -17.32 17.15
C ARG A 574 -10.90 -17.50 15.63
N MET A 575 -9.85 -17.10 14.91
CA MET A 575 -9.72 -17.31 13.46
C MET A 575 -9.43 -18.77 13.10
N HIS A 576 -8.70 -19.50 13.96
CA HIS A 576 -8.34 -20.91 13.76
C HIS A 576 -9.37 -21.91 14.24
N LYS A 577 -10.28 -21.52 15.16
CA LYS A 577 -11.35 -22.43 15.62
C LYS A 577 -12.25 -22.80 14.44
N PRO A 578 -12.48 -24.10 14.17
CA PRO A 578 -13.51 -24.49 13.24
C PRO A 578 -14.84 -23.95 13.77
N LYS A 579 -15.46 -23.06 13.00
CA LYS A 579 -16.84 -22.65 13.27
C LYS A 579 -17.71 -23.86 12.89
N GLY A 580 -18.04 -24.68 13.89
CA GLY A 580 -19.03 -25.75 13.72
C GLY A 580 -20.41 -25.18 13.36
N PRO A 581 -21.33 -26.03 12.87
CA PRO A 581 -22.70 -25.63 12.58
C PRO A 581 -23.43 -25.06 13.80
#